data_AF-A0A1J6WP59-F1
#
_entry.id   AF-A0A1J6WP59-F1
#
_cell.length_a   1.000
_cell.length_b   1.000
_cell.length_c   1.000
_cell.angle_alpha   90.00
_cell.angle_beta   90.00
_cell.angle_gamma   90.00
#
_symmetry.space_group_name_H-M   'P 1'
#
loop_
_entity.id
_entity.type
_entity.pdbx_description
1 polymer ?
#
loop_
_entity_poly.entity_id
_entity_poly.type
_entity_poly.pdbx_seq_one_letter_code
_entity_poly.pdbx_strand_id
1 'polypeptide(L)'
;MLKDEKGITLVEILASITLLSIILVSIITFFPQVGMNNKHNEEKIQAINLAKKILAVWTDDEDNEVSTFIKDPDSMPVPYGYEIIVPDDPGDFYFTKVLEGFSVEVKLSKDSAESRLHAVTIQIGQSGKIITETYGYITVREAEE
;
A
#
# COMPACT_ATOMS: atom_id res chain seq x y z
N MET A 1 -63.46 -27.93 28.56
CA MET A 1 -62.32 -27.50 27.73
C MET A 1 -61.05 -27.96 28.43
N LEU A 2 -60.50 -29.11 28.05
CA LEU A 2 -59.22 -29.60 28.59
C LEU A 2 -58.16 -29.27 27.54
N LYS A 3 -57.22 -28.40 27.89
CA LYS A 3 -56.07 -28.03 27.06
C LYS A 3 -55.01 -29.12 27.20
N ASP A 4 -54.58 -29.67 26.08
CA ASP A 4 -53.41 -30.56 26.02
C ASP A 4 -52.15 -29.77 26.41
N GLU A 5 -51.64 -29.99 27.61
CA GLU A 5 -50.32 -29.55 28.05
C GLU A 5 -49.28 -30.54 27.47
N LYS A 6 -48.90 -30.35 26.19
CA LYS A 6 -47.81 -31.14 25.58
C LYS A 6 -46.48 -30.74 26.21
N GLY A 7 -45.98 -31.56 27.13
CA GLY A 7 -44.63 -31.44 27.67
C GLY A 7 -43.56 -31.64 26.60
N ILE A 8 -42.44 -30.93 26.74
CA ILE A 8 -41.26 -31.07 25.87
C ILE A 8 -40.59 -32.41 26.14
N THR A 9 -40.27 -33.15 25.08
CA THR A 9 -39.55 -34.42 25.19
C THR A 9 -38.04 -34.22 25.27
N LEU A 10 -37.32 -35.14 25.91
CA LEU A 10 -35.85 -35.11 25.97
C LEU A 10 -35.20 -35.13 24.57
N VAL A 11 -35.84 -35.78 23.60
CA VAL A 11 -35.37 -35.85 22.21
C VAL A 11 -35.44 -34.47 21.55
N GLU A 12 -36.48 -33.69 21.80
CA GLU A 12 -36.60 -32.32 21.26
C GLU A 12 -35.55 -31.36 21.85
N ILE A 13 -35.24 -31.49 23.14
CA ILE A 13 -34.17 -30.71 23.79
C ILE A 13 -32.82 -31.07 23.19
N LEU A 14 -32.54 -32.37 23.05
CA LEU A 14 -31.30 -32.85 22.46
C LEU A 14 -31.15 -32.36 21.02
N ALA A 15 -32.19 -32.50 20.20
CA ALA A 15 -32.19 -32.02 18.82
C ALA A 15 -31.94 -30.50 18.74
N SER A 16 -32.56 -29.71 19.63
CA SER A 16 -32.39 -28.25 19.69
C SER A 16 -30.96 -27.85 20.04
N ILE A 17 -30.34 -28.52 21.03
CA ILE A 17 -28.95 -28.26 21.43
C ILE A 17 -27.97 -28.69 20.32
N THR A 18 -28.23 -29.83 19.67
CA THR A 18 -27.41 -30.29 18.54
C THR A 18 -27.47 -29.32 17.37
N LEU A 19 -28.68 -28.88 16.99
CA LEU A 19 -28.86 -27.90 15.92
C LEU A 19 -28.17 -26.58 16.25
N LEU A 20 -28.34 -26.09 17.48
CA LEU A 20 -27.69 -24.87 17.95
C LEU A 20 -26.15 -24.98 17.94
N SER A 21 -25.62 -26.14 18.32
CA SER A 21 -24.17 -26.39 18.33
C SER A 21 -23.59 -26.38 16.92
N ILE A 22 -24.29 -26.95 15.94
CA ILE A 22 -23.88 -26.90 14.52
C ILE A 22 -23.79 -25.45 14.04
N ILE A 23 -24.81 -24.65 14.35
CA ILE A 23 -24.85 -23.23 13.99
C ILE A 23 -23.70 -22.48 14.70
N LEU A 24 -23.51 -22.69 15.99
CA LEU A 24 -22.48 -22.01 16.78
C LEU A 24 -21.07 -22.31 16.27
N VAL A 25 -20.75 -23.59 16.05
CA VAL A 25 -19.44 -24.01 15.53
C VAL A 25 -19.20 -23.41 14.14
N SER A 26 -20.24 -23.37 13.29
CA SER A 26 -20.11 -22.76 11.97
C SER A 26 -19.69 -21.29 12.04
N ILE A 27 -20.23 -20.51 12.98
CA ILE A 27 -19.91 -19.08 13.15
C ILE A 27 -18.51 -18.88 13.75
N ILE A 28 -18.11 -19.73 14.71
CA ILE A 28 -16.80 -19.61 15.40
C ILE A 28 -15.63 -19.72 14.41
N THR A 29 -15.77 -20.49 13.34
CA THR A 29 -14.70 -20.67 12.34
C THR A 29 -14.39 -19.41 11.53
N PHE A 30 -15.27 -18.39 11.52
CA PHE A 30 -15.04 -17.13 10.82
C PHE A 30 -14.19 -16.13 11.62
N PHE A 31 -14.11 -16.23 12.96
CA PHE A 31 -13.39 -15.25 13.79
C PHE A 31 -11.90 -15.12 13.47
N PRO A 32 -11.12 -16.22 13.29
CA PRO A 32 -9.71 -16.10 12.94
C PRO A 32 -9.49 -15.40 11.58
N GLN A 33 -10.42 -15.62 10.64
CA GLN A 33 -10.35 -15.03 9.29
C GLN A 33 -10.57 -13.51 9.35
N VAL A 34 -11.51 -13.03 10.17
CA VAL A 34 -11.73 -11.60 10.38
C VAL A 34 -10.50 -10.93 11.00
N GLY A 35 -9.86 -11.56 11.98
CA GLY A 35 -8.64 -11.02 12.60
C GLY A 35 -7.49 -10.88 11.60
N MET A 36 -7.24 -11.90 10.79
CA MET A 36 -6.19 -11.86 9.76
C MET A 36 -6.48 -10.79 8.70
N ASN A 37 -7.73 -10.71 8.23
CA ASN A 37 -8.13 -9.72 7.24
C ASN A 37 -8.04 -8.28 7.76
N ASN A 38 -8.36 -8.06 9.04
CA ASN A 38 -8.19 -6.74 9.66
C ASN A 38 -6.71 -6.32 9.66
N LYS A 39 -5.80 -7.22 10.03
CA LYS A 39 -4.36 -6.92 10.01
C LYS A 39 -3.87 -6.59 8.59
N HIS A 40 -4.24 -7.39 7.60
CA HIS A 40 -3.88 -7.10 6.21
C HIS A 40 -4.48 -5.79 5.69
N ASN A 41 -5.69 -5.45 6.10
CA ASN A 41 -6.30 -4.17 5.75
C ASN A 41 -5.56 -3.00 6.41
N GLU A 42 -5.15 -3.14 7.67
CA GLU A 42 -4.34 -2.14 8.37
C GLU A 42 -2.99 -1.91 7.67
N GLU A 43 -2.25 -2.98 7.38
CA GLU A 43 -0.98 -2.93 6.63
C GLU A 43 -1.16 -2.25 5.27
N LYS A 44 -2.24 -2.58 4.55
CA LYS A 44 -2.56 -1.97 3.26
C LYS A 44 -2.87 -0.47 3.38
N ILE A 45 -3.61 -0.05 4.41
CA ILE A 45 -3.92 1.37 4.63
C ILE A 45 -2.64 2.14 4.98
N GLN A 46 -1.77 1.59 5.81
CA GLN A 46 -0.48 2.19 6.14
C GLN A 46 0.37 2.36 4.87
N ALA A 47 0.48 1.32 4.04
CA ALA A 47 1.20 1.40 2.77
C ALA A 47 0.64 2.47 1.83
N ILE A 48 -0.69 2.59 1.70
CA ILE A 48 -1.34 3.61 0.87
C ILE A 48 -1.01 5.02 1.39
N ASN A 49 -1.06 5.22 2.70
CA ASN A 49 -0.77 6.52 3.30
C ASN A 49 0.71 6.87 3.14
N LEU A 50 1.61 5.90 3.28
CA LEU A 50 3.04 6.06 3.04
C LEU A 50 3.31 6.44 1.58
N ALA A 51 2.71 5.73 0.62
CA ALA A 51 2.83 6.03 -0.81
C ALA A 51 2.41 7.48 -1.12
N LYS A 52 1.26 7.91 -0.58
CA LYS A 52 0.76 9.29 -0.74
C LYS A 52 1.67 10.33 -0.10
N LYS A 53 2.21 10.05 1.09
CA LYS A 53 3.14 10.95 1.78
C LYS A 53 4.42 11.13 0.97
N ILE A 54 4.96 10.05 0.42
CA ILE A 54 6.16 10.10 -0.41
C ILE A 54 5.84 10.86 -1.71
N LEU A 55 4.71 10.56 -2.36
CA LEU A 55 4.31 11.27 -3.57
C LEU A 55 4.22 12.78 -3.30
N ALA A 56 3.54 13.18 -2.23
CA ALA A 56 3.43 14.58 -1.84
C ALA A 56 4.81 15.22 -1.66
N VAL A 57 5.73 14.59 -0.94
CA VAL A 57 7.10 15.12 -0.74
C VAL A 57 7.89 15.21 -2.06
N TRP A 58 7.71 14.27 -2.97
CA TRP A 58 8.37 14.27 -4.27
C TRP A 58 7.80 15.33 -5.21
N THR A 59 6.54 15.71 -5.05
CA THR A 59 5.83 16.68 -5.90
C THR A 59 5.54 18.02 -5.21
N ASP A 60 6.02 18.23 -3.98
CA ASP A 60 5.58 19.32 -3.09
C ASP A 60 5.89 20.70 -3.68
N ASP A 61 7.06 20.84 -4.31
CA ASP A 61 7.57 22.09 -4.83
C ASP A 61 8.42 21.89 -6.10
N GLU A 62 8.45 22.92 -6.95
CA GLU A 62 9.21 22.90 -8.22
C GLU A 62 10.73 22.96 -8.00
N ASP A 63 11.19 23.39 -6.81
CA ASP A 63 12.61 23.56 -6.43
C ASP A 63 12.98 22.66 -5.23
N ASN A 64 12.64 21.37 -5.31
CA ASN A 64 12.97 20.38 -4.31
C ASN A 64 14.22 19.55 -4.67
N GLU A 65 14.61 18.62 -3.79
CA GLU A 65 15.79 17.76 -4.02
C GLU A 65 15.65 16.94 -5.32
N VAL A 66 14.44 16.52 -5.67
CA VAL A 66 14.18 15.73 -6.88
C VAL A 66 14.31 16.57 -8.14
N SER A 67 13.77 17.78 -8.18
CA SER A 67 13.91 18.66 -9.33
C SER A 67 15.36 19.10 -9.54
N THR A 68 16.12 19.28 -8.46
CA THR A 68 17.58 19.50 -8.51
C THR A 68 18.30 18.30 -9.12
N PHE A 69 17.94 17.08 -8.70
CA PHE A 69 18.49 15.85 -9.26
C PHE A 69 18.14 15.65 -10.74
N ILE A 70 16.93 16.04 -11.18
CA ILE A 70 16.56 15.97 -12.60
C ILE A 70 17.46 16.88 -13.46
N LYS A 71 17.80 18.08 -12.95
CA LYS A 71 18.67 19.05 -13.65
C LYS A 71 20.13 18.58 -13.72
N ASP A 72 20.62 17.95 -12.66
CA ASP A 72 21.98 17.41 -12.58
C ASP A 72 21.95 16.01 -11.93
N PRO A 73 21.73 14.95 -12.73
CA PRO A 73 21.60 13.57 -12.21
C PRO A 73 22.89 12.99 -11.65
N ASP A 74 24.04 13.58 -11.99
CA ASP A 74 25.35 13.15 -11.50
C ASP A 74 25.72 13.85 -10.17
N SER A 75 24.95 14.84 -9.75
CA SER A 75 25.15 15.53 -8.48
C SER A 75 24.69 14.70 -7.28
N MET A 76 25.59 14.55 -6.31
CA MET A 76 25.27 14.03 -4.97
C MET A 76 24.89 15.19 -4.03
N PRO A 77 23.97 14.98 -3.06
CA PRO A 77 23.35 13.70 -2.68
C PRO A 77 22.07 13.34 -3.45
N VAL A 78 21.77 12.04 -3.52
CA VAL A 78 20.51 11.49 -4.04
C VAL A 78 19.33 12.02 -3.20
N PRO A 79 18.19 12.41 -3.82
CA PRO A 79 17.07 13.01 -3.10
C PRO A 79 16.63 12.19 -1.90
N TYR A 80 16.45 12.87 -0.77
CA TYR A 80 15.87 12.33 0.47
C TYR A 80 16.58 11.08 1.02
N GLY A 81 17.87 10.91 0.70
CA GLY A 81 18.69 9.77 1.16
C GLY A 81 18.17 8.43 0.64
N TYR A 82 17.64 8.40 -0.58
CA TYR A 82 17.39 7.16 -1.31
C TYR A 82 18.69 6.59 -1.89
N GLU A 83 18.68 5.30 -2.20
CA GLU A 83 19.74 4.65 -2.96
C GLU A 83 19.32 4.58 -4.43
N ILE A 84 20.22 4.91 -5.36
CA ILE A 84 19.97 4.73 -6.80
C ILE A 84 20.19 3.26 -7.14
N ILE A 85 19.18 2.66 -7.76
CA ILE A 85 19.34 1.40 -8.48
C ILE A 85 19.59 1.79 -9.93
N VAL A 86 20.69 1.31 -10.51
CA VAL A 86 20.95 1.48 -11.95
C VAL A 86 20.52 0.18 -12.64
N PRO A 87 19.27 0.07 -13.12
CA PRO A 87 18.92 -1.03 -14.00
C PRO A 87 19.56 -0.85 -15.38
N ASP A 88 19.64 -1.93 -16.14
CA ASP A 88 20.15 -1.96 -17.52
C ASP A 88 19.35 -1.09 -18.52
N ASP A 89 18.24 -0.48 -18.10
CA ASP A 89 17.37 0.35 -18.93
C ASP A 89 17.77 1.84 -18.84
N PRO A 90 18.13 2.49 -19.96
CA PRO A 90 18.59 3.88 -19.98
C PRO A 90 17.48 4.94 -19.86
N GLY A 91 16.20 4.54 -19.81
CA GLY A 91 15.05 5.44 -19.93
C GLY A 91 14.53 6.10 -18.65
N ASP A 92 14.79 5.53 -17.47
CA ASP A 92 14.21 6.00 -16.20
C ASP A 92 15.22 5.90 -15.04
N PHE A 93 15.09 6.76 -14.03
CA PHE A 93 15.84 6.66 -12.77
C PHE A 93 15.06 5.82 -11.76
N TYR A 94 15.78 4.96 -11.04
CA TYR A 94 15.19 4.07 -10.04
C TYR A 94 15.81 4.33 -8.68
N PHE A 95 14.97 4.47 -7.67
CA PHE A 95 15.36 4.76 -6.31
C PHE A 95 14.75 3.74 -5.37
N THR A 96 15.50 3.32 -4.36
CA THR A 96 14.99 2.43 -3.32
C THR A 96 15.31 2.92 -1.92
N LYS A 97 14.41 2.61 -0.99
CA LYS A 97 14.59 2.86 0.44
C LYS A 97 13.72 1.93 1.26
N VAL A 98 14.17 1.56 2.45
CA VAL A 98 13.31 0.89 3.44
C VAL A 98 12.79 1.92 4.42
N LEU A 99 11.47 2.02 4.55
CA LEU A 99 10.79 2.94 5.47
C LEU A 99 9.69 2.20 6.23
N GLU A 100 9.70 2.30 7.56
CA GLU A 100 8.65 1.74 8.43
C GLU A 100 8.40 0.23 8.22
N GLY A 101 9.42 -0.52 7.80
CA GLY A 101 9.31 -1.96 7.50
C GLY A 101 8.74 -2.29 6.11
N PHE A 102 8.49 -1.27 5.28
CA PHE A 102 8.11 -1.40 3.88
C PHE A 102 9.30 -1.12 2.96
N SER A 103 9.36 -1.82 1.82
CA SER A 103 10.24 -1.48 0.72
C SER A 103 9.57 -0.40 -0.14
N VAL A 104 10.27 0.70 -0.37
CA VAL A 104 9.84 1.79 -1.24
C VAL A 104 10.69 1.74 -2.49
N GLU A 105 10.03 1.71 -3.63
CA GLU A 105 10.64 1.81 -4.95
C GLU A 105 10.04 3.00 -5.67
N VAL A 106 10.89 3.92 -6.14
CA VAL A 106 10.46 5.09 -6.89
C VAL A 106 11.08 5.03 -8.27
N LYS A 107 10.23 5.15 -9.29
CA LYS A 107 10.62 5.23 -10.69
C LYS A 107 10.33 6.64 -11.18
N LEU A 108 11.34 7.32 -11.69
CA LEU A 108 11.25 8.68 -12.21
C LEU A 108 11.64 8.68 -13.69
N SER A 109 10.78 9.22 -14.54
CA SER A 109 11.05 9.19 -15.97
C SER A 109 12.04 10.26 -16.41
N LYS A 110 13.00 9.85 -17.25
CA LYS A 110 14.00 10.73 -17.88
C LYS A 110 13.45 11.41 -19.14
N ASP A 111 12.12 11.51 -19.28
CA ASP A 111 11.48 12.12 -20.45
C ASP A 111 12.20 13.40 -20.89
N SER A 112 12.34 13.53 -22.21
CA SER A 112 13.09 14.56 -22.97
C SER A 112 13.35 15.85 -22.19
N ALA A 113 14.59 16.35 -22.24
CA ALA A 113 15.03 17.59 -21.58
C ALA A 113 14.18 18.86 -21.88
N GLU A 114 13.25 18.80 -22.85
CA GLU A 114 12.29 19.86 -23.15
C GLU A 114 10.93 19.73 -22.41
N SER A 115 10.67 18.60 -21.76
CA SER A 115 9.45 18.40 -20.98
C SER A 115 9.64 18.95 -19.58
N ARG A 116 8.82 19.93 -19.20
CA ARG A 116 8.75 20.41 -17.81
C ARG A 116 8.10 19.41 -16.85
N LEU A 117 7.50 18.33 -17.36
CA LEU A 117 6.77 17.33 -16.58
C LEU A 117 7.47 15.98 -16.66
N HIS A 118 7.87 15.46 -15.49
CA HIS A 118 8.48 14.15 -15.35
C HIS A 118 7.55 13.23 -14.58
N ALA A 119 7.18 12.09 -15.16
CA ALA A 119 6.33 11.11 -14.50
C ALA A 119 7.08 10.44 -13.34
N VAL A 120 6.41 10.31 -12.19
CA VAL A 120 6.90 9.58 -11.03
C VAL A 120 5.92 8.49 -10.63
N THR A 121 6.45 7.30 -10.39
CA THR A 121 5.72 6.13 -9.93
C THR A 121 6.32 5.66 -8.62
N ILE A 122 5.51 5.50 -7.58
CA ILE A 122 5.95 5.05 -6.26
C ILE A 122 5.25 3.73 -5.94
N GLN A 123 6.05 2.70 -5.70
CA GLN A 123 5.60 1.37 -5.31
C GLN A 123 6.02 1.09 -3.86
N ILE A 124 5.07 0.59 -3.08
CA ILE A 124 5.31 0.17 -1.70
C ILE A 124 5.09 -1.33 -1.61
N GLY A 125 6.12 -2.04 -1.16
CA GLY A 125 6.13 -3.48 -0.99
C GLY A 125 6.39 -3.92 0.45
N GLN A 126 6.05 -5.16 0.72
CA GLN A 126 6.41 -5.86 1.96
C GLN A 126 6.61 -7.34 1.64
N SER A 127 7.64 -7.95 2.23
CA SER A 127 7.94 -9.39 2.03
C SER A 127 8.02 -9.81 0.56
N GLY A 128 8.56 -8.94 -0.32
CA GLY A 128 8.73 -9.22 -1.75
C GLY A 128 7.45 -9.09 -2.60
N LYS A 129 6.36 -8.57 -2.04
CA LYS A 129 5.11 -8.32 -2.77
C LYS A 129 4.77 -6.83 -2.74
N ILE A 130 4.42 -6.28 -3.91
CA ILE A 130 3.87 -4.92 -4.01
C ILE A 130 2.47 -4.90 -3.38
N ILE A 131 2.27 -4.00 -2.42
CA ILE A 131 1.00 -3.80 -1.71
C ILE A 131 0.19 -2.70 -2.38
N THR A 132 0.86 -1.63 -2.80
CA THR A 132 0.21 -0.46 -3.42
C THR A 132 1.17 0.29 -4.32
N GLU A 133 0.61 1.06 -5.23
CA GLU A 133 1.31 1.89 -6.20
C GLU A 133 0.55 3.20 -6.37
N THR A 134 1.28 4.30 -6.59
CA THR A 134 0.71 5.61 -6.89
C THR A 134 1.54 6.32 -7.97
N TYR A 135 0.90 7.28 -8.65
CA TYR A 135 1.46 7.97 -9.80
C TYR A 135 1.29 9.47 -9.65
N GLY A 136 2.25 10.23 -10.16
CA GLY A 136 2.15 11.67 -10.28
C GLY A 136 3.15 12.25 -11.27
N TYR A 137 3.28 13.57 -11.24
CA TYR A 137 4.17 14.31 -12.10
C TYR A 137 4.94 15.35 -11.28
N ILE A 138 6.22 15.47 -11.57
CA ILE A 138 7.11 16.49 -11.00
C ILE A 138 7.29 17.56 -12.06
N THR A 139 7.10 18.82 -11.66
CA THR A 139 7.32 19.98 -12.55
C THR A 139 8.68 20.60 -12.27
N VAL A 140 9.49 20.79 -13.31
CA VAL A 140 10.82 21.41 -13.20
C VAL A 140 10.82 22.75 -13.95
N ARG A 141 11.33 23.81 -13.30
CA ARG A 141 11.58 25.10 -13.97
C ARG A 141 12.90 25.07 -14.72
N GLU A 142 12.86 25.42 -15.99
CA GLU A 142 14.06 25.81 -16.75
C GLU A 142 14.64 27.09 -16.14
N ALA A 143 15.97 27.19 -16.08
CA ALA A 143 16.61 28.44 -15.69
C ALA A 143 16.29 29.50 -16.74
N GLU A 144 15.65 30.61 -16.33
CA GLU A 144 15.54 31.78 -17.19
C GLU A 144 16.96 32.27 -17.52
N GLU A 145 17.33 32.27 -18.81
CA GLU A 145 18.58 32.87 -19.33
C GLU A 145 18.66 34.39 -19.09
#